data_AF-A0AAW0KQ16-F1
#
_entry.id   AF-A0AAW0KQ16-F1
#
_cell.length_a   1.000
_cell.length_b   1.000
_cell.length_c   1.000
_cell.angle_alpha   90.00
_cell.angle_beta   90.00
_cell.angle_gamma   90.00
#
_symmetry.space_group_name_H-M   'P 1'
#
loop_
_entity.id
_entity.type
_entity.pdbx_description
1 polymer ?
#
loop_
_entity_poly.entity_id
_entity_poly.type
_entity_poly.pdbx_seq_one_letter_code
_entity_poly.pdbx_strand_id
1 'polypeptide(L)'
;MWQCYHKSITMRTILVARGMDVSLLCPVCNEAPESIIHALRDCRYVRTFWNSFPTPFQPNLFYETNMLDWLRLNCCSSCPYSHLNIDWGIIFNYGL
;
A
#
# COMPACT_ATOMS: atom_id res chain seq x y z
N MET A 1 -3.17 -1.23 10.32
CA MET A 1 -1.83 -0.92 10.88
C MET A 1 -1.18 -2.04 11.71
N TRP A 2 -1.72 -2.51 12.84
CA TRP A 2 -1.07 -3.55 13.69
C TRP A 2 -0.65 -4.82 12.92
N GLN A 3 -1.53 -5.34 12.06
CA GLN A 3 -1.29 -6.54 11.27
C GLN A 3 -0.20 -6.34 10.19
N CYS A 4 -0.15 -5.17 9.53
CA CYS A 4 0.91 -4.80 8.59
C CYS A 4 2.27 -4.63 9.30
N TYR A 5 2.23 -4.02 10.49
CA TYR A 5 3.42 -3.70 11.28
C TYR A 5 4.06 -4.96 11.89
N HIS A 6 3.25 -5.95 12.30
CA HIS A 6 3.71 -7.23 12.85
C HIS A 6 3.96 -8.32 11.79
N LYS A 7 3.99 -7.98 10.48
CA LYS A 7 4.06 -8.96 9.39
C LYS A 7 2.99 -10.07 9.51
N SER A 8 1.87 -9.76 10.16
CA SER A 8 0.80 -10.71 10.46
C SER A 8 -0.25 -10.78 9.36
N ILE A 9 -0.17 -9.90 8.36
CA ILE A 9 -0.84 -10.17 7.09
C ILE A 9 -0.06 -11.30 6.40
N THR A 10 -0.72 -12.42 6.19
CA THR A 10 -0.20 -13.59 5.50
C THR A 10 -0.15 -13.32 4.00
N MET A 11 0.92 -12.67 3.52
CA MET A 11 1.18 -12.53 2.09
C MET A 11 1.68 -13.85 1.49
N ARG A 12 1.31 -14.15 0.23
CA ARG A 12 1.67 -15.43 -0.43
C ARG A 12 3.17 -15.68 -0.51
N THR A 13 3.99 -14.63 -0.66
CA THR A 13 5.47 -14.79 -0.60
C THR A 13 5.97 -15.34 0.74
N ILE A 14 5.31 -15.00 1.85
CA ILE A 14 5.62 -15.56 3.19
C ILE A 14 5.07 -16.99 3.31
N LEU A 15 3.92 -17.28 2.71
CA LEU A 15 3.32 -18.63 2.69
C LEU A 15 4.15 -19.62 1.87
N VAL A 16 4.66 -19.20 0.71
CA VAL A 16 5.56 -20.00 -0.12
C VAL A 16 6.92 -20.17 0.56
N ALA A 17 7.46 -19.13 1.20
CA ALA A 17 8.68 -19.27 2.01
C ALA A 17 8.51 -20.24 3.20
N ARG A 18 7.26 -20.51 3.61
CA ARG A 18 6.91 -21.51 4.63
C ARG A 18 6.56 -22.89 4.05
N GLY A 19 6.76 -23.10 2.75
CA GLY A 19 6.58 -24.39 2.08
C GLY A 19 5.13 -24.75 1.75
N MET A 20 4.21 -23.77 1.77
CA MET A 20 2.84 -24.00 1.31
C MET A 20 2.75 -23.83 -0.21
N ASP A 21 2.05 -24.76 -0.87
CA ASP A 21 1.80 -24.72 -2.32
C ASP A 21 0.76 -23.66 -2.66
N VAL A 22 1.21 -22.42 -2.73
CA VAL A 22 0.38 -21.27 -3.07
C VAL A 22 1.05 -20.53 -4.22
N SER A 23 0.27 -20.10 -5.21
CA SER A 23 0.81 -19.27 -6.29
C SER A 23 1.53 -18.04 -5.73
N LEU A 24 2.74 -17.78 -6.23
CA LEU A 24 3.53 -16.60 -5.89
C LEU A 24 2.91 -15.31 -6.43
N LEU A 25 2.00 -15.41 -7.41
CA LEU A 25 1.39 -14.27 -8.06
C LEU A 25 0.40 -13.56 -7.15
N CYS A 26 0.31 -12.24 -7.31
CA CYS A 26 -0.71 -11.42 -6.68
C CYS A 26 -2.11 -11.95 -7.09
N PRO A 27 -3.00 -12.25 -6.13
CA PRO A 27 -4.33 -12.77 -6.43
C PRO A 27 -5.24 -11.74 -7.10
N VAL A 28 -4.85 -10.45 -7.07
CA VAL A 28 -5.63 -9.35 -7.64
C VAL A 28 -5.26 -9.13 -9.11
N CYS A 29 -3.96 -8.99 -9.42
CA CYS A 29 -3.52 -8.74 -10.80
C CYS A 29 -3.09 -10.00 -11.57
N ASN A 30 -2.68 -11.05 -10.88
CA ASN A 30 -2.11 -12.27 -11.44
C ASN A 30 -0.92 -12.04 -12.40
N GLU A 31 -0.19 -10.93 -12.23
CA GLU A 31 0.87 -10.48 -13.16
C GLU A 31 2.26 -10.41 -12.53
N ALA A 32 2.35 -10.21 -11.22
CA ALA A 32 3.62 -10.07 -10.51
C ALA A 32 3.60 -10.82 -9.16
N PRO A 33 4.78 -11.18 -8.62
CA PRO A 33 4.87 -11.76 -7.29
C PRO A 33 4.22 -10.89 -6.21
N GLU A 34 3.45 -11.50 -5.31
CA GLU A 34 2.78 -10.79 -4.23
C GLU A 34 3.74 -10.41 -3.10
N SER A 35 4.29 -9.20 -3.16
CA SER A 35 4.98 -8.56 -2.04
C SER A 35 4.04 -7.62 -1.28
N ILE A 36 4.40 -7.24 -0.05
CA ILE A 36 3.62 -6.28 0.76
C ILE A 36 3.41 -4.97 -0.01
N ILE A 37 4.46 -4.44 -0.63
CA ILE A 37 4.40 -3.18 -1.36
C ILE A 37 3.57 -3.31 -2.65
N HIS A 38 3.60 -4.48 -3.29
CA HIS A 38 2.73 -4.74 -4.43
C HIS A 38 1.26 -4.81 -4.02
N ALA A 39 0.94 -5.56 -2.96
CA ALA A 39 -0.43 -5.71 -2.48
C ALA A 39 -1.04 -4.38 -1.99
N LEU A 40 -0.23 -3.49 -1.41
CA LEU A 40 -0.72 -2.23 -0.84
C LEU A 40 -0.60 -1.03 -1.79
N ARG A 41 0.24 -1.08 -2.84
CA ARG A 41 0.54 0.08 -3.68
C ARG A 41 0.75 -0.24 -5.15
N ASP A 42 1.65 -1.17 -5.48
CA ASP A 42 2.14 -1.31 -6.86
C ASP A 42 1.26 -2.17 -7.76
N CYS A 43 0.34 -2.96 -7.20
CA CYS A 43 -0.67 -3.67 -7.97
C CYS A 43 -1.47 -2.69 -8.81
N ARG A 44 -1.66 -2.97 -10.11
CA ARG A 44 -2.36 -2.05 -11.04
C ARG A 44 -3.73 -1.62 -10.53
N TYR A 45 -4.48 -2.54 -9.92
CA TYR A 45 -5.82 -2.28 -9.39
C TYR A 45 -5.77 -1.38 -8.16
N VAL A 46 -4.79 -1.60 -7.29
CA VAL A 46 -4.54 -0.80 -6.08
C VAL A 46 -4.00 0.59 -6.45
N ARG A 47 -3.18 0.67 -7.48
CA ARG A 47 -2.72 1.94 -8.07
C ARG A 47 -3.89 2.77 -8.60
N THR A 48 -4.85 2.15 -9.29
CA THR A 48 -6.10 2.85 -9.68
C THR A 48 -6.89 3.35 -8.49
N PHE A 49 -6.97 2.57 -7.40
CA PHE A 49 -7.59 3.02 -6.16
C PHE A 49 -6.88 4.26 -5.60
N TRP A 50 -5.55 4.25 -5.46
CA TRP A 50 -4.81 5.41 -4.96
C TRP A 50 -4.90 6.63 -5.90
N ASN A 51 -4.89 6.43 -7.21
CA ASN A 51 -5.06 7.50 -8.19
C ASN A 51 -6.47 8.13 -8.18
N SER A 52 -7.46 7.48 -7.56
CA SER A 52 -8.79 8.08 -7.37
C SER A 52 -8.81 9.17 -6.29
N PHE A 53 -7.77 9.21 -5.44
CA PHE A 53 -7.58 10.26 -4.44
C PHE A 53 -6.65 11.35 -5.00
N PRO A 54 -6.96 12.64 -4.84
CA PRO A 54 -5.98 13.72 -4.99
C PRO A 54 -4.94 13.63 -3.87
N THR A 55 -3.93 12.78 -4.07
CA THR A 55 -2.78 12.68 -3.18
C THR A 55 -2.06 14.03 -3.12
N PRO A 56 -1.70 14.54 -1.93
CA PRO A 56 -0.98 15.83 -1.82
C PRO A 56 0.47 15.75 -2.32
N PHE A 57 0.98 14.55 -2.59
CA PHE A 57 2.35 14.29 -3.00
C PHE A 57 2.45 14.09 -4.51
N GLN A 58 3.62 14.40 -5.07
CA GLN A 58 3.94 14.04 -6.45
C GLN A 58 3.92 12.52 -6.61
N PRO A 59 3.44 11.98 -7.75
CA PRO A 59 3.37 10.54 -8.00
C PRO A 59 4.69 9.79 -7.72
N ASN A 60 5.83 10.41 -8.06
CA ASN A 60 7.15 9.80 -7.86
C ASN A 60 7.45 9.58 -6.37
N LEU A 61 7.12 10.54 -5.49
CA LEU A 61 7.27 10.39 -4.04
C LEU A 61 6.38 9.27 -3.48
N PHE A 62 5.23 9.05 -4.09
CA PHE A 62 4.29 8.02 -3.66
C PHE A 62 4.71 6.62 -4.16
N TYR A 63 5.11 6.49 -5.42
CA TYR A 63 5.33 5.19 -6.06
C TYR A 63 6.79 4.70 -6.10
N GLU A 64 7.77 5.59 -5.90
CA GLU A 64 9.20 5.23 -5.99
C GLU A 64 9.87 5.09 -4.61
N THR A 65 9.16 5.39 -3.52
CA THR A 65 9.68 5.23 -2.15
C THR A 65 9.65 3.77 -1.70
N ASN A 66 10.55 3.39 -0.79
CA ASN A 66 10.46 2.07 -0.14
C ASN A 66 9.24 2.02 0.80
N MET A 67 8.82 0.81 1.19
CA MET A 67 7.61 0.59 1.99
C MET A 67 7.57 1.42 3.29
N LEU A 68 8.67 1.47 4.05
CA LEU A 68 8.70 2.13 5.36
C LEU A 68 8.60 3.64 5.21
N ASP A 69 9.32 4.21 4.25
CA ASP A 69 9.25 5.64 3.96
C ASP A 69 7.91 6.03 3.35
N TRP A 70 7.32 5.17 2.50
CA TRP A 70 5.98 5.36 1.97
C TRP A 70 4.93 5.41 3.09
N LEU A 71 4.98 4.48 4.05
CA LEU A 71 4.08 4.49 5.20
C LEU A 71 4.28 5.72 6.08
N ARG A 72 5.53 6.09 6.39
CA ARG A 72 5.82 7.27 7.22
C ARG A 72 5.32 8.56 6.58
N LEU A 73 5.61 8.74 5.29
CA LEU A 73 5.25 9.94 4.53
C LEU A 73 3.74 10.12 4.44
N ASN A 74 2.99 9.02 4.24
CA ASN A 74 1.55 9.11 4.08
C ASN A 74 0.79 9.08 5.41
N CYS A 75 1.13 8.21 6.37
CA CYS A 75 0.43 8.11 7.66
C CYS A 75 0.59 9.36 8.53
N CYS A 76 1.75 10.02 8.47
CA CYS A 76 2.05 11.20 9.30
C CYS A 76 1.79 12.53 8.58
N SER A 77 1.18 12.50 7.40
CA SER A 77 0.91 13.72 6.64
C SER A 77 -0.22 14.53 7.27
N SER A 78 0.11 15.73 7.74
CA SER A 78 -0.87 16.77 8.11
C SER A 78 -1.23 17.68 6.93
N CYS A 79 -0.93 17.25 5.69
CA CYS A 79 -1.33 18.01 4.52
C CYS A 79 -2.85 17.89 4.32
N PRO A 80 -3.60 19.00 4.27
CA PRO A 80 -5.04 18.94 4.12
C PRO A 80 -5.42 18.36 2.76
N TYR A 81 -6.28 17.36 2.79
CA TYR A 81 -6.93 16.81 1.61
C TYR A 81 -8.21 17.58 1.32
N SER A 82 -8.25 18.24 0.16
CA SER A 82 -9.45 18.89 -0.40
C SER A 82 -10.10 19.97 0.48
N HIS A 83 -11.30 20.42 0.10
CA HIS A 83 -12.09 21.44 0.80
C HIS A 83 -12.62 21.01 2.18
N LEU A 84 -12.55 19.71 2.52
CA LEU A 84 -13.04 19.17 3.79
C LEU A 84 -12.08 19.41 4.96
N ASN A 85 -10.87 19.91 4.71
CA ASN A 85 -9.85 20.21 5.72
C ASN A 85 -9.48 18.99 6.60
N ILE A 86 -9.53 17.79 6.01
CA ILE A 86 -9.15 16.53 6.66
C ILE A 86 -7.72 16.23 6.28
N ASP A 87 -6.87 15.90 7.25
CA ASP A 87 -5.49 15.53 7.00
C ASP A 87 -5.38 14.27 6.12
N TRP A 88 -4.49 14.30 5.12
CA TRP A 88 -4.21 13.16 4.26
C TRP A 88 -3.85 11.90 5.05
N GLY A 89 -3.13 12.04 6.18
CA GLY A 89 -2.82 10.93 7.05
C GLY A 89 -4.06 10.18 7.55
N ILE A 90 -5.17 10.88 7.80
CA ILE A 90 -6.43 10.23 8.20
C ILE A 90 -6.98 9.41 7.04
N ILE A 91 -7.09 10.01 5.85
CA ILE A 91 -7.66 9.36 4.66
C ILE A 91 -6.81 8.16 4.23
N PHE A 92 -5.50 8.32 4.23
CA PHE A 92 -4.56 7.26 3.90
C PHE A 92 -4.72 6.05 4.83
N ASN A 93 -4.87 6.27 6.14
CA ASN A 93 -5.10 5.19 7.09
C ASN A 93 -6.46 4.50 6.93
N TYR A 94 -7.48 5.16 6.35
CA TYR A 94 -8.75 4.52 5.99
C TYR A 94 -8.65 3.68 4.71
N GLY A 95 -7.78 4.08 3.77
CA GLY A 95 -7.56 3.36 2.52
C GLY A 95 -6.64 2.14 2.63
N LEU A 96 -6.11 1.86 3.82
CA LEU A 96 -5.07 0.85 4.09
C LEU A 96 -5.53 -0.22 5.08
#